data_AF-L8M8V9-F1
#
_entry.id   AF-L8M8V9-F1
#
_cell.length_a   1.000
_cell.length_b   1.000
_cell.length_c   1.000
_cell.angle_alpha   90.00
_cell.angle_beta   90.00
_cell.angle_gamma   90.00
#
_symmetry.space_group_name_H-M   'P 1'
#
loop_
_entity.id
_entity.type
_entity.pdbx_description
1 polymer ?
#
loop_
_entity_poly.entity_id
_entity_poly.type
_entity_poly.pdbx_seq_one_letter_code
_entity_poly.pdbx_strand_id
1 'polypeptide(L)' 'MESNINEDKAISILDQAEWMGREIKVDKARPRQNNSQLVNY' A
#
# COMPACT_ATOMS: atom_id res chain seq x y z
N MET A 1 9.64 11.17 8.53
CA MET A 1 8.80 10.28 9.38
C MET A 1 7.32 10.66 9.33
N GLU A 2 6.94 11.94 9.14
CA GLU A 2 5.53 12.35 9.03
C GLU A 2 4.72 11.64 7.92
N SER A 3 5.34 11.33 6.78
CA SER A 3 4.68 10.61 5.68
C SER A 3 4.15 9.22 6.10
N ASN A 4 4.90 8.49 6.93
CA ASN A 4 4.49 7.16 7.37
C ASN A 4 3.32 7.25 8.37
N ILE A 5 3.30 8.28 9.22
CA ILE A 5 2.24 8.49 10.20
C ILE A 5 0.92 8.84 9.50
N ASN A 6 0.99 9.67 8.45
CA ASN A 6 -0.19 9.98 7.63
C ASN A 6 -0.67 8.76 6.83
N GLU A 7 0.26 7.96 6.31
CA GLU A 7 -0.05 6.70 5.63
C GLU A 7 -0.80 5.73 6.56
N ASP A 8 -0.30 5.47 7.76
CA ASP A 8 -0.91 4.52 8.70
C ASP A 8 -2.33 4.98 9.14
N LYS A 9 -2.53 6.30 9.32
CA LYS A 9 -3.85 6.88 9.61
C LYS A 9 -4.83 6.73 8.44
N ALA A 10 -4.37 6.99 7.21
CA ALA A 10 -5.20 6.84 6.02
C ALA A 10 -5.61 5.38 5.81
N ILE A 11 -4.69 4.45 6.01
CA ILE A 11 -4.96 3.00 5.96
C ILE A 11 -6.06 2.63 6.96
N SER A 12 -5.93 3.03 8.23
CA SER A 12 -6.93 2.67 9.26
C SER A 12 -8.33 3.22 9.00
N ILE A 13 -8.46 4.33 8.26
CA ILE A 13 -9.76 4.94 7.94
C ILE A 13 -10.38 4.28 6.70
N LEU A 14 -9.54 3.87 5.74
CA LEU A 14 -9.98 3.38 4.43
C LEU A 14 -10.10 1.85 4.37
N ASP A 15 -9.39 1.12 5.23
CA ASP A 15 -9.54 -0.33 5.31
C ASP A 15 -10.94 -0.68 5.78
N GLN A 16 -11.63 -1.53 5.01
CA GLN A 16 -13.04 -1.88 5.17
C GLN A 16 -14.05 -0.77 4.84
N ALA A 17 -13.63 0.30 4.17
CA ALA A 17 -14.57 1.29 3.65
C ALA A 17 -15.40 0.70 2.49
N GLU A 18 -16.67 1.10 2.38
CA GLU A 18 -17.51 0.72 1.24
C GLU A 18 -17.29 1.68 0.06
N TRP A 19 -16.87 1.14 -1.07
CA TRP A 19 -16.71 1.85 -2.34
C TRP A 19 -17.57 1.20 -3.41
N MET A 20 -18.56 1.95 -3.92
CA MET A 20 -19.43 1.51 -5.03
C MET A 20 -20.05 0.12 -4.77
N GLY A 21 -20.49 -0.16 -3.54
CA GLY A 21 -21.08 -1.43 -3.15
C GLY A 21 -20.08 -2.56 -2.90
N ARG A 22 -18.79 -2.24 -2.70
CA ARG A 22 -17.74 -3.22 -2.38
C ARG A 22 -16.87 -2.72 -1.24
N GLU A 23 -16.53 -3.61 -0.34
CA GLU A 23 -15.55 -3.35 0.72
C GLU A 23 -14.14 -3.29 0.09
N ILE A 24 -13.43 -2.17 0.31
CA ILE A 24 -12.05 -2.02 -0.15
C ILE A 24 -11.08 -2.41 0.96
N LYS A 25 -10.10 -3.25 0.62
CA LYS A 25 -8.99 -3.58 1.51
C LYS A 25 -7.81 -2.67 1.23
N VAL A 26 -7.37 -1.91 2.23
CA VAL A 26 -6.25 -0.98 2.10
C VAL A 26 -5.16 -1.40 3.08
N ASP A 27 -4.02 -1.84 2.55
CA ASP A 27 -2.86 -2.29 3.33
C ASP A 27 -1.62 -1.47 2.96
N LYS A 28 -0.60 -1.51 3.83
CA LYS A 28 0.71 -0.94 3.53
C LYS A 28 1.36 -1.65 2.35
N ALA A 29 1.90 -0.89 1.41
CA ALA A 29 2.54 -1.45 0.23
C ALA A 29 3.77 -2.30 0.61
N ARG A 30 3.91 -3.46 -0.03
CA ARG A 30 5.13 -4.27 0.12
C ARG A 30 6.35 -3.50 -0.42
N PRO A 31 7.54 -3.63 0.21
CA PRO A 31 8.74 -2.99 -0.30
C PRO A 31 9.01 -3.48 -1.72
N ARG A 32 9.32 -2.55 -2.62
CA ARG A 32 9.62 -2.89 -4.01
C ARG A 32 10.89 -3.75 -4.05
N GLN A 33 10.81 -4.91 -4.69
CA GLN A 33 11.99 -5.69 -5.02
C GLN A 33 12.56 -5.14 -6.34
N ASN A 34 13.84 -4.76 -6.35
CA ASN A 34 14.52 -4.30 -7.56
C ASN A 34 14.77 -5.50 -8.48
N ASN A 35 13.91 -5.72 -9.48
CA ASN A 35 14.09 -6.75 -10.52
C ASN A 35 15.27 -6.45 -11.50
N SER A 36 16.15 -5.51 -11.17
CA SER A 36 17.27 -5.06 -12.02
C SER A 36 18.45 -6.05 -12.07
N GLN A 37 18.38 -7.20 -11.38
CA GLN A 37 19.47 -8.17 -11.31
C GLN A 37 19.43 -9.29 -12.37
N LEU A 38 18.45 -9.30 -13.28
CA LEU A 38 18.32 -10.34 -14.31
C LEU A 38 18.74 -9.86 -15.70
N VAL A 39 19.91 -9.23 -15.81
CA VAL A 39 20.57 -9.03 -17.11
C VAL A 39 22.01 -9.53 -17.00
N ASN A 40 22.18 -10.83 -17.20
CA ASN A 40 23.47 -11.42 -17.55
C ASN A 40 23.55 -11.43 -19.09
N TYR A 41 24.47 -10.65 -19.65
CA TYR A 41 24.97 -10.77 -21.02
C TYR A 41 26.48 -10.99 -20.96
#